data_AF-A0A956I1A0-F1
#
_entry.id   AF-A0A956I1A0-F1
#
_cell.length_a   1.000
_cell.length_b   1.000
_cell.length_c   1.000
_cell.angle_alpha   90.00
_cell.angle_beta   90.00
_cell.angle_gamma   90.00
#
_symmetry.space_group_name_H-M   'P 1'
#
loop_
_entity.id
_entity.type
_entity.pdbx_description
1 polymer ?
#
loop_
_entity_poly.entity_id
_entity_poly.type
_entity_poly.pdbx_seq_one_letter_code
_entity_poly.pdbx_strand_id
1 'polypeptide(L)' 'PTETETKESLDAFVDAMASISREAHEDPEMVHHAPHLTALRRLDETRAARHPVLRWRPEVTGG' A
#
# COMPACT_ATOMS: atom_id res chain seq x y z
N PRO A 1 -3.03 3.69 18.93
CA PRO A 1 -3.21 2.27 19.29
C PRO A 1 -4.56 2.11 20.02
N THR A 2 -5.62 1.79 19.28
CA THR A 2 -6.92 1.51 19.89
C THR A 2 -6.76 0.35 20.87
N GLU A 3 -7.44 0.44 22.01
CA GLU A 3 -7.17 -0.24 23.28
C GLU A 3 -7.36 -1.78 23.26
N THR A 4 -7.34 -2.39 22.08
CA THR A 4 -7.68 -3.80 21.80
C THR A 4 -6.53 -4.59 21.16
N GLU A 5 -5.43 -3.95 20.76
CA GLU A 5 -4.26 -4.65 20.21
C GLU A 5 -3.46 -5.34 21.33
N THR A 6 -3.12 -6.61 21.13
CA THR A 6 -2.29 -7.36 22.08
C THR A 6 -0.83 -6.91 22.01
N LYS A 7 -0.07 -7.17 23.06
CA LYS A 7 1.38 -6.91 23.06
C LYS A 7 2.09 -7.59 21.88
N GLU A 8 1.70 -8.82 21.55
CA GLU A 8 2.25 -9.58 20.43
C GLU A 8 2.01 -8.88 19.08
N SER A 9 0.83 -8.27 18.89
CA SER A 9 0.52 -7.46 17.69
C SER A 9 1.43 -6.23 17.59
N LEU A 10 1.69 -5.57 18.71
CA LEU A 10 2.60 -4.43 18.78
C LEU A 10 4.06 -4.84 18.52
N ASP A 11 4.52 -5.95 19.10
CA ASP A 11 5.87 -6.48 18.89
C ASP A 11 6.06 -6.86 17.40
N ALA A 12 5.09 -7.55 16.79
CA ALA A 12 5.11 -7.87 15.37
C ALA A 12 5.13 -6.61 14.47
N PHE A 13 4.40 -5.56 14.85
CA PHE A 13 4.44 -4.28 14.14
C PHE A 13 5.81 -3.61 14.25
N VAL A 14 6.43 -3.62 15.43
CA VAL A 14 7.78 -3.07 15.65
C VAL A 14 8.81 -3.84 14.81
N ASP A 15 8.75 -5.16 14.79
CA ASP A 15 9.63 -6.00 13.98
C ASP A 15 9.48 -5.72 12.48
N ALA A 16 8.24 -5.56 12.01
CA ALA A 16 7.96 -5.18 10.62
C ALA A 16 8.58 -3.81 10.27
N MET A 17 8.44 -2.81 11.15
CA MET A 17 9.05 -1.48 10.96
C MET A 17 10.58 -1.55 10.97
N ALA A 18 11.17 -2.40 11.82
CA ALA A 18 12.62 -2.62 11.84
C ALA A 18 13.12 -3.30 10.56
N SER A 19 12.35 -4.24 9.99
CA SER A 19 12.64 -4.84 8.67
C SER A 19 12.59 -3.78 7.57
N ILE A 20 11.51 -3.00 7.51
CA ILE A 20 11.36 -1.92 6.52
C ILE A 20 12.50 -0.91 6.62
N SER A 21 12.92 -0.55 7.84
CA SER A 21 14.05 0.35 8.06
C SER A 21 15.34 -0.23 7.49
N ARG A 22 15.60 -1.52 7.71
CA ARG A 22 16.77 -2.21 7.16
C ARG A 22 16.72 -2.28 5.63
N GLU A 23 15.58 -2.70 5.08
CA GLU A 23 15.33 -2.73 3.63
C GLU A 23 15.56 -1.34 3.03
N ALA A 24 15.09 -0.27 3.67
CA ALA A 24 15.32 1.10 3.20
C ALA A 24 16.80 1.53 3.19
N HIS A 25 17.64 0.95 4.05
CA HIS A 25 19.08 1.23 4.07
C HIS A 25 19.87 0.36 3.08
N GLU A 26 19.49 -0.90 2.92
CA GLU A 26 20.20 -1.89 2.10
C GLU A 26 19.72 -1.88 0.64
N ASP A 27 18.41 -1.75 0.42
CA ASP A 27 17.76 -1.74 -0.89
C ASP A 27 16.56 -0.77 -0.91
N PRO A 28 16.81 0.55 -1.07
CA PRO A 28 15.77 1.58 -1.04
C PRO A 28 14.68 1.37 -2.10
N GLU A 29 15.02 0.80 -3.25
CA GLU A 29 14.09 0.60 -4.37
C GLU A 29 12.97 -0.37 -4.00
N MET A 30 13.28 -1.40 -3.20
CA MET A 30 12.28 -2.35 -2.71
C MET A 30 11.15 -1.66 -1.93
N VAL A 31 11.49 -0.66 -1.10
CA VAL A 31 10.49 0.12 -0.34
C VAL A 31 9.75 1.11 -1.23
N HIS A 32 10.44 1.73 -2.19
CA HIS A 32 9.82 2.69 -3.12
C HIS A 32 8.77 2.06 -4.04
N HIS A 33 9.01 0.82 -4.49
CA HIS A 33 8.11 0.09 -5.39
C HIS A 33 7.04 -0.74 -4.66
N ALA A 34 7.04 -0.74 -3.33
CA ALA A 34 5.97 -1.35 -2.55
C ALA A 34 4.61 -0.69 -2.88
N PRO A 35 3.48 -1.43 -2.78
CA PRO A 35 3.36 -2.83 -2.40
C PRO A 35 3.56 -3.81 -3.56
N HIS A 36 4.14 -4.98 -3.26
CA HIS A 36 4.51 -6.00 -4.26
C HIS A 36 3.51 -7.15 -4.41
N LEU A 37 2.78 -7.48 -3.34
CA LEU A 37 1.90 -8.66 -3.27
C LEU A 37 0.41 -8.32 -3.21
N THR A 38 0.05 -7.03 -3.06
CA THR A 38 -1.35 -6.62 -3.04
C THR A 38 -1.93 -6.65 -4.45
N ALA A 39 -3.21 -7.01 -4.56
CA ALA A 39 -3.92 -7.12 -5.85
C ALA A 39 -3.87 -5.84 -6.71
N LEU A 40 -3.60 -4.69 -6.07
CA LEU A 40 -3.35 -3.41 -6.72
C LEU A 40 -1.99 -2.87 -6.29
N ARG A 41 -1.25 -2.30 -7.24
CA ARG A 41 0.00 -1.56 -6.99
C ARG A 41 -0.30 -0.15 -6.49
N ARG A 42 0.75 0.61 -6.14
CA ARG A 42 0.64 2.01 -5.72
C ARG A 42 -0.22 2.81 -6.70
N LEU A 43 -1.31 3.40 -6.18
CA LEU A 43 -2.27 4.17 -6.97
C LEU A 43 -1.65 5.50 -7.40
N ASP A 44 -1.90 5.92 -8.63
CA ASP A 44 -1.54 7.26 -9.11
C ASP A 44 -2.55 8.29 -8.57
N GLU A 45 -2.32 8.73 -7.35
CA GLU A 45 -3.12 9.74 -6.65
C GLU A 45 -3.20 11.06 -7.43
N THR A 46 -2.13 11.42 -8.15
CA THR A 46 -2.09 12.66 -8.94
C THR A 46 -3.07 12.59 -10.09
N ARG A 47 -3.08 11.47 -10.82
CA ARG A 47 -4.04 11.23 -11.88
C ARG A 47 -5.46 11.13 -11.35
N ALA A 48 -5.66 10.44 -10.22
CA ALA A 48 -6.99 10.32 -9.60
C ALA A 48 -7.55 11.69 -9.18
N ALA A 49 -6.71 12.59 -8.64
CA ALA A 49 -7.12 13.94 -8.28
C ALA A 49 -7.44 14.83 -9.49
N ARG A 50 -6.67 14.70 -10.59
CA ARG A 50 -6.86 15.51 -11.81
C ARG A 50 -7.96 14.97 -12.73
N HIS A 51 -8.22 13.67 -12.70
CA HIS A 51 -9.21 12.98 -13.53
C HIS A 51 -10.04 11.97 -12.72
N PRO A 52 -10.86 12.43 -11.77
CA PRO A 52 -11.59 11.54 -10.87
C PRO A 52 -12.72 10.79 -11.61
N VAL A 53 -12.67 9.46 -11.58
CA VAL A 53 -13.79 8.60 -12.01
C VAL A 53 -14.71 8.38 -10.81
N LEU A 54 -15.74 9.23 -10.69
CA LEU A 54 -16.62 9.27 -9.50
C LEU A 54 -17.82 8.31 -9.58
N ARG A 55 -18.04 7.67 -10.72
CA ARG A 55 -19.11 6.70 -10.93
C ARG A 55 -18.60 5.54 -11.74
N TRP A 56 -18.92 4.33 -11.32
CA TRP A 56 -18.67 3.14 -12.12
C TRP A 56 -19.47 3.21 -13.42
N ARG A 57 -18.78 2.98 -14.54
CA ARG A 57 -19.41 2.80 -15.85
C ARG A 57 -19.03 1.40 -16.33
N PRO A 58 -20.00 0.52 -16.62
CA PRO A 58 -19.69 -0.72 -17.30
C PRO A 58 -19.04 -0.39 -18.65
N GLU A 59 -17.94 -1.09 -18.99
CA GLU A 59 -17.48 -1.09 -20.37
C GLU A 59 -18.64 -1.62 -21.22
N VAL A 60 -19.13 -0.77 -22.13
CA VAL A 60 -20.05 -1.21 -23.16
C VAL A 60 -19.22 -2.06 -24.11
N THR A 61 -19.10 -3.35 -23.83
CA THR A 61 -18.67 -4.34 -24.81
C THR A 61 -19.78 -4.43 -25.85
N GLY A 62 -19.71 -3.54 -26.84
CA GLY A 62 -20.53 -3.57 -28.04
C GLY A 62 -19.71 -4.12 -29.20
N GLY A 63 -20.20 -5.19 -29.82
CA GLY A 63 -19.66 -5.84 -31.00
C GLY A 63 -20.16 -7.27 -31.11
#